data_AF-S4PAX5-F1
#
_entry.id   AF-S4PAX5-F1
#
_cell.length_a   1.000
_cell.length_b   1.000
_cell.length_c   1.000
_cell.angle_alpha   90.00
_cell.angle_beta   90.00
_cell.angle_gamma   90.00
#
_symmetry.space_group_name_H-M   'P 1'
#
loop_
_entity.id
_entity.type
_entity.pdbx_description
1 polymer ?
#
loop_
_entity_poly.entity_id
_entity_poly.type
_entity_poly.pdbx_seq_one_letter_code
_entity_poly.pdbx_strand_id
1 'polypeptide(L)'
;MQSTMVINCRNRTNAKNKGMECIFHSLNRHYIRMKKNERKENTNILFLVLDQLLKIMRSCDNLFNNLKPRLDFLGSYFDRIRVGQPTEYDINVILKFPINCGKIKLDATDCQNDYTAIVMPSDFRRLSLTPATASQGFTKTHSWCDKHYRLSVTKFRSWMQSTIDKAMNTLPQTDGYRVLKVKNKCFRIYSKTSGPANTITILKTDGSLIDIDLVPTFSFQLP
;
A
#
# COMPACT_ATOMS: atom_id res chain seq x y z
N MET A 1 -35.11 -17.56 -18.01
CA MET A 1 -34.58 -18.07 -19.30
C MET A 1 -33.09 -18.32 -19.13
N GLN A 2 -32.71 -19.57 -18.86
CA GLN A 2 -31.32 -20.01 -18.75
C GLN A 2 -30.82 -20.39 -20.15
N SER A 3 -29.81 -19.70 -20.67
CA SER A 3 -29.11 -20.12 -21.87
C SER A 3 -28.01 -21.12 -21.49
N THR A 4 -28.28 -22.40 -21.75
CA THR A 4 -27.31 -23.48 -21.73
C THR A 4 -26.51 -23.42 -23.03
N MET A 5 -25.25 -23.00 -22.99
CA MET A 5 -24.36 -23.04 -24.15
C MET A 5 -23.68 -24.41 -24.20
N VAL A 6 -24.10 -25.22 -25.17
CA VAL A 6 -23.53 -26.54 -25.50
C VAL A 6 -22.22 -26.32 -26.25
N ILE A 7 -21.09 -26.77 -25.70
CA ILE A 7 -19.80 -26.75 -26.40
C ILE A 7 -19.66 -28.09 -27.13
N ASN A 8 -19.89 -28.07 -28.43
CA ASN A 8 -19.78 -29.23 -29.31
C ASN A 8 -18.30 -29.39 -29.74
N CYS A 9 -17.64 -30.46 -29.31
CA CYS A 9 -16.19 -30.61 -29.39
C CYS A 9 -15.76 -31.71 -30.39
N ARG A 10 -16.10 -31.58 -31.68
CA ARG A 10 -15.66 -32.53 -32.73
C ARG A 10 -14.32 -32.10 -33.36
N ASN A 11 -13.30 -32.94 -33.19
CA ASN A 11 -12.28 -33.31 -34.19
C ASN A 11 -11.25 -34.27 -33.57
N ARG A 12 -10.94 -35.34 -34.32
CA ARG A 12 -10.19 -36.55 -33.93
C ARG A 12 -8.70 -36.39 -34.24
N THR A 13 -7.98 -35.70 -33.37
CA THR A 13 -6.54 -35.83 -33.08
C THR A 13 -6.34 -35.08 -31.76
N ASN A 14 -5.63 -35.64 -30.77
CA ASN A 14 -5.46 -35.11 -29.39
C ASN A 14 -6.63 -35.26 -28.37
N ALA A 15 -7.18 -36.46 -28.19
CA ALA A 15 -8.18 -36.74 -27.15
C ALA A 15 -7.67 -36.51 -25.70
N LYS A 16 -6.38 -36.74 -25.41
CA LYS A 16 -5.79 -36.50 -24.07
C LYS A 16 -5.66 -35.02 -23.71
N ASN A 17 -5.27 -34.16 -24.67
CA ASN A 17 -5.12 -32.71 -24.40
C ASN A 17 -6.46 -32.01 -24.18
N LYS A 18 -7.53 -32.44 -24.89
CA LYS A 18 -8.90 -31.95 -24.65
C LYS A 18 -9.40 -32.25 -23.24
N GLY A 19 -9.03 -33.39 -22.66
CA GLY A 19 -9.40 -33.76 -21.29
C GLY A 19 -8.76 -32.83 -20.25
N MET A 20 -7.44 -32.63 -20.33
CA MET A 20 -6.72 -31.73 -19.42
C MET A 20 -7.17 -30.28 -19.55
N GLU A 21 -7.40 -29.80 -20.77
CA GLU A 21 -7.85 -28.42 -21.00
C GLU A 21 -9.23 -28.13 -20.39
N CYS A 22 -10.16 -29.08 -20.47
CA CYS A 22 -11.46 -28.99 -19.80
C CYS A 22 -11.34 -28.98 -18.28
N ILE A 23 -10.44 -29.81 -17.72
CA ILE A 23 -10.15 -29.83 -16.28
C ILE A 23 -9.57 -28.48 -15.84
N PHE A 24 -8.58 -27.94 -16.56
CA PHE A 24 -8.00 -26.63 -16.25
C PHE A 24 -9.02 -25.50 -16.39
N HIS A 25 -9.90 -25.52 -17.40
CA HIS A 25 -10.97 -24.55 -17.52
C HIS A 25 -11.97 -24.62 -16.35
N SER A 26 -12.30 -25.83 -15.92
CA SER A 26 -13.19 -26.03 -14.76
C SER A 26 -12.52 -25.54 -13.48
N LEU A 27 -11.27 -25.92 -13.23
CA LEU A 27 -10.49 -25.46 -12.07
C LEU A 27 -10.39 -23.93 -12.06
N ASN A 28 -10.05 -23.34 -13.21
CA ASN A 28 -9.94 -21.91 -13.35
C ASN A 28 -11.27 -21.22 -13.05
N ARG A 29 -12.39 -21.72 -13.59
CA ARG A 29 -13.71 -21.12 -13.40
C ARG A 29 -14.20 -21.16 -11.94
N HIS A 30 -13.95 -22.26 -11.24
CA HIS A 30 -14.55 -22.51 -9.93
C HIS A 30 -13.66 -22.10 -8.76
N TYR A 31 -12.32 -22.15 -8.91
CA TYR A 31 -11.40 -21.98 -7.78
C TYR A 31 -10.39 -20.85 -7.97
N ILE A 32 -9.99 -20.53 -9.20
CA ILE A 32 -8.91 -19.56 -9.46
C ILE A 32 -9.47 -18.18 -9.81
N ARG A 33 -10.49 -18.12 -10.66
CA ARG A 33 -11.03 -16.88 -11.21
C ARG A 33 -11.78 -16.08 -10.16
N MET A 34 -11.33 -14.86 -9.91
CA MET A 34 -12.04 -13.86 -9.10
C MET A 34 -13.47 -13.62 -9.62
N LYS A 35 -14.45 -13.62 -8.70
CA LYS A 35 -15.81 -13.20 -9.02
C LYS A 35 -15.84 -11.69 -9.31
N LYS A 36 -16.40 -11.32 -10.47
CA LYS A 36 -16.42 -9.92 -10.95
C LYS A 36 -17.10 -8.95 -9.98
N ASN A 37 -18.16 -9.40 -9.30
CA ASN A 37 -18.90 -8.57 -8.35
C ASN A 37 -18.10 -8.30 -7.07
N GLU A 38 -17.54 -9.34 -6.45
CA GLU A 38 -16.66 -9.22 -5.27
C GLU A 38 -15.46 -8.30 -5.58
N ARG A 39 -14.86 -8.46 -6.76
CA ARG A 39 -13.77 -7.58 -7.23
C ARG A 39 -14.19 -6.11 -7.27
N LYS A 40 -15.31 -5.81 -7.91
CA LYS A 40 -15.82 -4.44 -8.04
C LYS A 40 -16.15 -3.84 -6.67
N GLU A 41 -16.79 -4.62 -5.80
CA GLU A 41 -17.18 -4.19 -4.47
C GLU A 41 -15.96 -3.86 -3.60
N ASN A 42 -15.03 -4.81 -3.47
CA ASN A 42 -13.85 -4.63 -2.61
C ASN A 42 -12.94 -3.50 -3.12
N THR A 43 -12.80 -3.34 -4.43
CA THR A 43 -12.07 -2.21 -5.02
C THR A 43 -12.72 -0.87 -4.71
N ASN A 44 -14.06 -0.80 -4.74
CA ASN A 44 -14.77 0.43 -4.36
C ASN A 44 -14.58 0.76 -2.87
N ILE A 45 -14.62 -0.26 -2.01
CA ILE A 45 -14.37 -0.10 -0.57
C ILE A 45 -12.94 0.39 -0.34
N LEU A 46 -11.96 -0.23 -0.99
CA LEU A 46 -10.54 0.15 -0.94
C LEU A 46 -10.36 1.66 -1.23
N PHE A 47 -10.85 2.13 -2.38
CA PHE A 47 -10.66 3.52 -2.76
C PHE A 47 -11.36 4.50 -1.81
N LEU A 48 -12.57 4.17 -1.35
CA LEU A 48 -13.31 5.02 -0.41
C LEU A 48 -12.61 5.13 0.95
N VAL A 49 -12.14 4.01 1.49
CA VAL A 49 -11.43 3.98 2.77
C VAL A 49 -10.10 4.70 2.67
N LEU A 50 -9.31 4.45 1.62
CA LEU A 50 -8.00 5.07 1.44
C LEU A 50 -8.08 6.58 1.23
N ASP A 51 -9.01 7.06 0.41
CA ASP A 51 -9.19 8.49 0.19
C ASP A 51 -9.50 9.21 1.52
N GLN A 52 -10.42 8.66 2.31
CA GLN A 52 -10.76 9.26 3.60
C GLN A 52 -9.60 9.13 4.61
N LEU A 53 -8.95 7.97 4.69
CA LEU A 53 -7.84 7.75 5.62
C LEU A 53 -6.67 8.68 5.30
N LEU A 54 -6.30 8.84 4.03
CA LEU A 54 -5.24 9.77 3.61
C LEU A 54 -5.56 11.23 3.96
N LYS A 55 -6.82 11.66 3.84
CA LYS A 55 -7.25 13.00 4.25
C LYS A 55 -7.00 13.21 5.74
N ILE A 56 -7.36 12.21 6.56
CA ILE A 56 -7.15 12.26 8.01
C ILE A 56 -5.65 12.27 8.33
N MET A 57 -4.85 11.40 7.71
CA MET A 57 -3.39 11.35 7.88
C MET A 57 -2.72 12.70 7.54
N ARG A 58 -3.16 13.35 6.46
CA ARG A 58 -2.69 14.69 6.07
C ARG A 58 -3.09 15.76 7.09
N SER A 59 -4.25 15.63 7.72
CA SER A 59 -4.72 16.59 8.72
C SER A 59 -4.00 16.47 10.07
N CYS A 60 -3.49 15.28 10.42
CA CYS A 60 -2.88 15.02 11.72
C CYS A 60 -1.34 15.06 11.73
N ASP A 61 -0.69 15.04 10.55
CA ASP A 61 0.77 15.12 10.45
C ASP A 61 1.20 16.09 9.34
N ASN A 62 1.71 17.25 9.77
CA ASN A 62 2.15 18.31 8.86
C ASN A 62 3.26 17.85 7.90
N LEU A 63 4.21 17.03 8.37
CA LEU A 63 5.27 16.51 7.51
C LEU A 63 4.69 15.62 6.41
N PHE A 64 3.79 14.71 6.78
CA PHE A 64 3.11 13.84 5.82
C PHE A 64 2.36 14.66 4.78
N ASN A 65 1.61 15.69 5.18
CA ASN A 65 0.90 16.56 4.24
C ASN A 65 1.84 17.28 3.26
N ASN A 66 2.95 17.85 3.78
CA ASN A 66 3.90 18.61 2.98
C ASN A 66 4.75 17.75 2.04
N LEU A 67 4.91 16.45 2.34
CA LEU A 67 5.53 15.49 1.42
C LEU A 67 4.62 15.10 0.24
N LYS A 68 3.37 15.61 0.20
CA LYS A 68 2.38 15.43 -0.88
C LYS A 68 2.25 13.97 -1.33
N PRO A 69 1.84 13.06 -0.42
CA PRO A 69 1.83 11.62 -0.67
C PRO A 69 0.96 11.27 -1.87
N ARG A 70 1.52 10.46 -2.77
CA ARG A 70 0.82 9.86 -3.91
C ARG A 70 0.72 8.36 -3.69
N LEU A 71 -0.41 7.75 -4.05
CA LEU A 71 -0.54 6.31 -4.04
C LEU A 71 -0.09 5.71 -5.37
N ASP A 72 0.62 4.59 -5.28
CA ASP A 72 0.93 3.70 -6.40
C ASP A 72 0.34 2.32 -6.09
N PHE A 73 -0.50 1.82 -6.98
CA PHE A 73 -1.24 0.59 -6.81
C PHE A 73 -0.50 -0.54 -7.50
N LEU A 74 0.10 -1.42 -6.72
CA LEU A 74 1.05 -2.43 -7.20
C LEU A 74 0.64 -3.84 -6.76
N GLY A 75 1.45 -4.81 -7.14
CA GLY A 75 1.31 -6.18 -6.66
C GLY A 75 0.24 -6.95 -7.41
N SER A 76 0.08 -8.19 -6.95
CA SER A 76 -0.60 -9.23 -7.72
C SER A 76 -2.01 -8.86 -8.19
N TYR A 77 -2.73 -8.08 -7.39
CA TYR A 77 -4.08 -7.62 -7.74
C TYR A 77 -4.08 -6.69 -8.95
N PHE A 78 -3.25 -5.64 -8.93
CA PHE A 78 -3.20 -4.63 -9.99
C PHE A 78 -2.48 -5.14 -11.24
N ASP A 79 -1.53 -6.07 -11.06
CA ASP A 79 -0.85 -6.80 -12.14
C ASP A 79 -1.74 -7.87 -12.81
N ARG A 80 -2.97 -8.07 -12.31
CA ARG A 80 -3.96 -9.06 -12.80
C ARG A 80 -3.50 -10.52 -12.70
N ILE A 81 -2.54 -10.80 -11.83
CA ILE A 81 -2.03 -12.15 -11.55
C ILE A 81 -2.62 -12.75 -10.27
N ARG A 82 -3.35 -11.97 -9.46
CA ARG A 82 -4.04 -12.45 -8.25
C ARG A 82 -5.06 -13.53 -8.61
N VAL A 83 -5.02 -14.62 -7.85
CA VAL A 83 -5.98 -15.72 -7.90
C VAL A 83 -6.81 -15.74 -6.62
N GLY A 84 -8.03 -16.31 -6.67
CA GLY A 84 -8.89 -16.41 -5.49
C GLY A 84 -9.70 -15.13 -5.22
N GLN A 85 -9.64 -14.60 -3.99
CA GLN A 85 -10.44 -13.43 -3.57
C GLN A 85 -9.63 -12.12 -3.58
N PRO A 86 -10.26 -10.99 -3.97
CA PRO A 86 -9.63 -9.67 -4.00
C PRO A 86 -9.70 -8.99 -2.61
N THR A 87 -9.04 -9.62 -1.65
CA THR A 87 -9.06 -9.23 -0.23
C THR A 87 -7.73 -8.66 0.26
N GLU A 88 -6.73 -8.52 -0.60
CA GLU A 88 -5.39 -8.03 -0.26
C GLU A 88 -4.92 -7.05 -1.34
N TYR A 89 -4.34 -5.93 -0.92
CA TYR A 89 -3.92 -4.85 -1.80
C TYR A 89 -2.57 -4.27 -1.36
N ASP A 90 -1.58 -4.33 -2.23
CA ASP A 90 -0.26 -3.71 -2.04
C ASP A 90 -0.26 -2.28 -2.57
N ILE A 91 0.07 -1.31 -1.71
CA ILE A 91 0.02 0.10 -2.08
C ILE A 91 1.25 0.83 -1.57
N ASN A 92 2.01 1.40 -2.50
CA ASN A 92 3.09 2.29 -2.16
C ASN A 92 2.55 3.70 -1.86
N VAL A 93 2.94 4.23 -0.71
CA VAL A 93 2.75 5.64 -0.36
C VAL A 93 4.03 6.38 -0.76
N ILE A 94 4.00 6.96 -1.95
CA ILE A 94 5.14 7.66 -2.56
C ILE A 94 5.29 9.05 -1.92
N LEU A 95 6.43 9.26 -1.29
CA LEU A 95 6.83 10.48 -0.61
C LEU A 95 8.04 11.11 -1.31
N LYS A 96 8.05 12.44 -1.42
CA LYS A 96 9.14 13.20 -2.05
C LYS A 96 9.64 14.30 -1.12
N PHE A 97 10.92 14.24 -0.77
CA PHE A 97 11.57 15.32 -0.02
C PHE A 97 11.93 16.48 -0.95
N PRO A 98 11.81 17.74 -0.50
CA PRO A 98 12.20 18.92 -1.28
C PRO A 98 13.72 19.11 -1.23
N ILE A 99 14.46 18.18 -1.83
CA ILE A 99 15.92 18.14 -1.86
C ILE A 99 16.44 17.94 -3.29
N ASN A 100 17.70 18.26 -3.53
CA ASN A 100 18.36 17.90 -4.77
C ASN A 100 18.67 16.40 -4.80
N CYS A 101 17.79 15.63 -5.43
CA CYS A 101 17.93 14.17 -5.58
C CYS A 101 19.18 13.75 -6.36
N GLY A 102 19.70 14.57 -7.28
CA GLY A 102 20.93 14.27 -8.02
C GLY A 102 22.20 14.26 -7.15
N LYS A 103 22.10 14.70 -5.89
CA LYS A 103 23.17 14.62 -4.89
C LYS A 103 23.01 13.44 -3.93
N ILE A 104 21.97 12.61 -4.09
CA ILE A 104 21.83 11.36 -3.35
C ILE A 104 22.92 10.40 -3.82
N LYS A 105 23.55 9.70 -2.88
CA LYS A 105 24.50 8.65 -3.20
C LYS A 105 23.98 7.32 -2.69
N LEU A 106 24.23 6.28 -3.47
CA LEU A 106 24.05 4.91 -3.04
C LEU A 106 25.35 4.42 -2.42
N ASP A 107 25.24 3.79 -1.26
CA ASP A 107 26.35 3.23 -0.52
C ASP A 107 26.08 1.75 -0.31
N ALA A 108 26.84 0.92 -1.03
CA ALA A 108 26.78 -0.54 -0.97
C ALA A 108 28.02 -1.14 -0.27
N THR A 109 28.86 -0.31 0.35
CA THR A 109 30.19 -0.70 0.84
C THR A 109 30.14 -1.75 1.96
N ASP A 110 29.04 -1.78 2.72
CA ASP A 110 28.80 -2.71 3.83
C ASP A 110 27.58 -3.63 3.59
N CYS A 111 27.09 -3.71 2.35
CA CYS A 111 25.88 -4.45 2.04
C CYS A 111 26.22 -5.90 1.66
N GLN A 112 26.03 -6.84 2.59
CA GLN A 112 26.16 -8.27 2.31
C GLN A 112 24.91 -8.90 1.65
N ASN A 113 23.79 -8.17 1.60
CA ASN A 113 22.53 -8.65 1.04
C ASN A 113 22.00 -7.65 -0.02
N ASP A 114 20.90 -8.00 -0.70
CA ASP A 114 20.21 -7.25 -1.77
C ASP A 114 19.62 -5.87 -1.38
N TYR A 115 20.22 -5.18 -0.42
CA TYR A 115 19.87 -3.81 -0.02
C TYR A 115 21.04 -2.85 -0.25
N THR A 116 20.72 -1.56 -0.29
CA THR A 116 21.70 -0.49 -0.46
C THR A 116 21.34 0.65 0.49
N ALA A 117 22.35 1.27 1.11
CA ALA A 117 22.12 2.45 1.92
C ALA A 117 21.98 3.71 1.05
N ILE A 118 21.08 4.60 1.43
CA ILE A 118 20.87 5.89 0.78
C ILE A 118 21.57 6.95 1.62
N VAL A 119 22.62 7.56 1.07
CA VAL A 119 23.30 8.71 1.69
C VAL A 119 22.61 9.99 1.25
N MET A 120 22.04 10.70 2.23
CA MET A 120 21.24 11.89 1.97
C MET A 120 22.12 13.14 1.79
N PRO A 121 21.78 14.03 0.84
CA PRO A 121 22.52 15.27 0.61
C PRO A 121 22.41 16.22 1.81
N SER A 122 23.32 17.19 1.90
CA SER A 122 23.33 18.18 2.99
C SER A 122 22.03 18.98 3.09
N ASP A 123 21.38 19.23 1.96
CA ASP A 123 20.11 19.93 1.86
C ASP A 123 19.00 19.23 2.68
N PHE A 124 19.02 17.89 2.77
CA PHE A 124 18.06 17.13 3.59
C PHE A 124 18.15 17.48 5.08
N ARG A 125 19.38 17.69 5.58
CA ARG A 125 19.61 18.06 6.99
C ARG A 125 19.17 19.51 7.25
N ARG A 126 19.37 20.39 6.27
CA ARG A 126 18.94 21.79 6.33
C ARG A 126 17.41 21.95 6.37
N LEU A 127 16.63 20.95 5.94
CA LEU A 127 15.17 20.98 6.05
C LEU A 127 14.69 21.19 7.50
N SER A 128 15.41 20.64 8.47
CA SER A 128 15.06 20.83 9.89
C SER A 128 15.53 22.16 10.47
N LEU A 129 16.52 22.81 9.84
CA LEU A 129 17.15 24.05 10.31
C LEU A 129 16.56 25.31 9.67
N THR A 130 15.94 25.17 8.50
CA THR A 130 15.36 26.31 7.78
C THR A 130 13.95 26.57 8.33
N PRO A 131 13.64 27.77 8.84
CA PRO A 131 12.34 28.06 9.47
C PRO A 131 11.14 27.73 8.58
N ALA A 132 11.23 28.03 7.28
CA ALA A 132 10.19 27.74 6.30
C ALA A 132 9.83 26.24 6.26
N THR A 133 10.81 25.34 6.15
CA THR A 133 10.58 23.90 6.12
C THR A 133 10.36 23.30 7.51
N ALA A 134 10.94 23.88 8.57
CA ALA A 134 10.64 23.47 9.93
C ALA A 134 9.14 23.64 10.26
N SER A 135 8.53 24.76 9.85
CA SER A 135 7.08 25.00 9.99
C SER A 135 6.21 23.98 9.24
N GLN A 136 6.75 23.35 8.19
CA GLN A 136 6.12 22.29 7.42
C GLN A 136 6.25 20.90 8.06
N GLY A 137 6.87 20.79 9.24
CA GLY A 137 7.01 19.54 9.99
C GLY A 137 8.35 18.82 9.82
N PHE A 138 9.31 19.40 9.09
CA PHE A 138 10.62 18.77 8.85
C PHE A 138 11.58 18.82 10.07
N THR A 139 11.10 19.22 11.24
CA THR A 139 11.91 19.42 12.46
C THR A 139 12.72 18.19 12.89
N LYS A 140 12.26 16.99 12.55
CA LYS A 140 12.90 15.73 12.94
C LYS A 140 13.73 15.06 11.83
N THR A 141 13.78 15.59 10.61
CA THR A 141 14.44 14.87 9.50
C THR A 141 15.95 14.71 9.69
N HIS A 142 16.64 15.65 10.35
CA HIS A 142 18.07 15.49 10.68
C HIS A 142 18.32 14.23 11.51
N SER A 143 17.39 13.89 12.41
CA SER A 143 17.50 12.73 13.29
C SER A 143 17.32 11.41 12.54
N TRP A 144 16.85 11.44 11.29
CA TRP A 144 16.63 10.23 10.49
C TRP A 144 17.90 9.72 9.82
N CYS A 145 19.00 10.47 9.87
CA CYS A 145 20.29 10.03 9.37
C CYS A 145 21.19 9.50 10.50
N ASP A 146 22.11 8.60 10.15
CA ASP A 146 23.23 8.24 11.01
C ASP A 146 24.42 9.22 10.87
N LYS A 147 25.55 8.91 11.53
CA LYS A 147 26.77 9.72 11.47
C LYS A 147 27.42 9.81 10.09
N HIS A 148 27.09 8.89 9.18
CA HIS A 148 27.54 8.85 7.79
C HIS A 148 26.49 9.42 6.82
N TYR A 149 25.42 10.01 7.35
CA TYR A 149 24.30 10.57 6.60
C TYR A 149 23.45 9.55 5.85
N ARG A 150 23.56 8.26 6.21
CA ARG A 150 22.71 7.20 5.66
C ARG A 150 21.32 7.32 6.27
N LEU A 151 20.28 7.27 5.45
CA LEU A 151 18.88 7.35 5.89
C LEU A 151 18.48 6.08 6.65
N SER A 152 17.99 6.24 7.87
CA SER A 152 17.48 5.14 8.70
C SER A 152 16.09 4.73 8.24
N VAL A 153 16.01 3.56 7.60
CA VAL A 153 14.74 2.91 7.22
C VAL A 153 13.84 2.73 8.44
N THR A 154 14.39 2.33 9.59
CA THR A 154 13.64 2.17 10.84
C THR A 154 12.97 3.46 11.26
N LYS A 155 13.71 4.58 11.33
CA LYS A 155 13.14 5.86 11.75
C LYS A 155 12.07 6.37 10.77
N PHE A 156 12.33 6.23 9.48
CA PHE A 156 11.36 6.59 8.44
C PHE A 156 10.05 5.80 8.57
N ARG A 157 10.16 4.48 8.78
CA ARG A 157 9.00 3.59 8.94
C ARG A 157 8.26 3.83 10.26
N SER A 158 8.97 4.04 11.36
CA SER A 158 8.36 4.40 12.64
C SER A 158 7.60 5.73 12.58
N TRP A 159 8.09 6.71 11.83
CA TRP A 159 7.34 7.95 11.59
C TRP A 159 6.06 7.71 10.78
N MET A 160 6.12 6.90 9.72
CA MET A 160 4.92 6.54 8.96
C MET A 160 3.89 5.82 9.83
N GLN A 161 4.32 4.84 10.64
CA GLN A 161 3.44 4.15 11.60
C GLN A 161 2.81 5.14 12.57
N SER A 162 3.60 6.08 13.13
CA SER A 162 3.07 7.13 14.01
C SER A 162 2.02 8.01 13.31
N THR A 163 2.19 8.31 12.03
CA THR A 163 1.20 9.06 11.24
C THR A 163 -0.12 8.30 11.12
N ILE A 164 -0.05 6.99 10.85
CA ILE A 164 -1.22 6.11 10.79
C ILE A 164 -1.88 6.02 12.17
N ASP A 165 -1.11 5.78 13.24
CA ASP A 165 -1.64 5.67 14.60
C ASP A 165 -2.36 6.94 15.02
N LYS A 166 -1.77 8.11 14.76
CA LYS A 166 -2.43 9.41 15.00
C LYS A 166 -3.76 9.49 14.26
N ALA A 167 -3.79 9.15 12.97
CA ALA A 167 -5.01 9.16 12.17
C ALA A 167 -6.08 8.21 12.75
N MET A 168 -5.70 6.97 13.08
CA MET A 168 -6.59 5.96 13.65
C MET A 168 -7.13 6.38 15.02
N ASN A 169 -6.32 7.06 15.83
CA ASN A 169 -6.73 7.55 17.15
C ASN A 169 -7.74 8.70 17.08
N THR A 170 -7.85 9.41 15.96
CA THR A 170 -8.93 10.40 15.76
C THR A 170 -10.30 9.76 15.49
N LEU A 171 -10.33 8.47 15.15
CA LEU A 171 -11.57 7.79 14.78
C LEU A 171 -12.37 7.38 16.01
N PRO A 172 -13.71 7.50 15.96
CA PRO A 172 -14.57 7.00 17.03
C PRO A 172 -14.38 5.48 17.19
N GLN A 173 -14.56 5.01 18.41
CA GLN A 173 -14.48 3.59 18.75
C GLN A 173 -15.88 3.05 19.03
N THR A 174 -16.19 1.86 18.53
CA THR A 174 -17.45 1.16 18.76
C THR A 174 -17.17 -0.34 18.78
N ASP A 175 -17.64 -1.02 19.83
CA ASP A 175 -17.43 -2.47 20.05
C ASP A 175 -15.96 -2.91 19.97
N GLY A 176 -15.03 -2.06 20.44
CA GLY A 176 -13.59 -2.32 20.38
C GLY A 176 -12.92 -2.02 19.04
N TYR A 177 -13.66 -1.59 18.01
CA TYR A 177 -13.11 -1.25 16.69
C TYR A 177 -13.11 0.25 16.41
N ARG A 178 -12.13 0.74 15.64
CA ARG A 178 -12.18 2.09 15.09
C ARG A 178 -13.18 2.12 13.93
N VAL A 179 -13.99 3.17 13.87
CA VAL A 179 -15.04 3.30 12.85
C VAL A 179 -14.74 4.47 11.94
N LEU A 180 -14.47 4.17 10.67
CA LEU A 180 -14.32 5.14 9.60
C LEU A 180 -15.66 5.38 8.91
N LYS A 181 -16.21 6.58 9.08
CA LYS A 181 -17.43 7.01 8.38
C LYS A 181 -17.06 7.65 7.05
N VAL A 182 -17.53 7.09 5.94
CA VAL A 182 -17.32 7.62 4.59
C VAL A 182 -18.68 7.71 3.90
N LYS A 183 -19.16 8.93 3.66
CA LYS A 183 -20.52 9.20 3.14
C LYS A 183 -21.56 8.51 4.05
N ASN A 184 -22.45 7.69 3.48
CA ASN A 184 -23.48 6.96 4.21
C ASN A 184 -23.05 5.53 4.59
N LYS A 185 -21.74 5.27 4.68
CA LYS A 185 -21.19 3.95 5.04
C LYS A 185 -20.26 4.05 6.25
N CYS A 186 -20.29 3.02 7.08
CA CYS A 186 -19.39 2.86 8.22
C CYS A 186 -18.51 1.62 7.98
N PHE A 187 -17.21 1.78 8.14
CA PHE A 187 -16.25 0.69 8.04
C PHE A 187 -15.56 0.50 9.38
N ARG A 188 -15.58 -0.73 9.90
CA ARG A 188 -14.75 -1.11 11.05
C ARG A 188 -13.35 -1.37 10.55
N ILE A 189 -12.37 -0.65 11.09
CA ILE A 189 -10.98 -0.75 10.66
C ILE A 189 -10.03 -0.90 11.85
N TYR A 190 -8.90 -1.55 11.62
CA TYR A 190 -7.79 -1.60 12.55
C TYR A 190 -6.48 -1.65 11.77
N SER A 191 -5.38 -1.29 12.45
CA SER A 191 -4.05 -1.26 11.86
C SER A 191 -3.11 -2.18 12.62
N LYS A 192 -2.21 -2.85 11.88
CA LYS A 192 -1.10 -3.63 12.44
C LYS A 192 0.15 -3.38 11.60
N THR A 193 1.32 -3.49 12.22
CA THR A 193 2.59 -3.51 11.47
C THR A 193 2.91 -4.95 11.09
N SER A 194 3.22 -5.21 9.81
CA SER A 194 3.66 -6.52 9.33
C SER A 194 4.78 -6.35 8.31
N GLY A 195 5.96 -6.90 8.59
CA GLY A 195 7.10 -6.79 7.67
C GLY A 195 7.43 -5.32 7.35
N PRO A 196 7.62 -4.91 6.07
CA PRO A 196 7.87 -3.52 5.66
C PRO A 196 6.64 -2.60 5.72
N ALA A 197 5.43 -3.16 5.70
CA ALA A 197 4.18 -2.46 5.49
C ALA A 197 3.47 -2.10 6.80
N ASN A 198 2.58 -1.11 6.69
CA ASN A 198 1.55 -0.85 7.67
C ASN A 198 0.24 -1.41 7.09
N THR A 199 -0.24 -2.52 7.65
CA THR A 199 -1.45 -3.18 7.17
C THR A 199 -2.67 -2.53 7.81
N ILE A 200 -3.58 -2.02 6.99
CA ILE A 200 -4.91 -1.59 7.40
C ILE A 200 -5.89 -2.70 7.03
N THR A 201 -6.57 -3.25 8.02
CA THR A 201 -7.61 -4.25 7.80
C THR A 201 -8.99 -3.62 7.94
N ILE A 202 -9.87 -3.89 6.97
CA ILE A 202 -11.28 -3.51 6.96
C ILE A 202 -12.12 -4.74 7.23
N LEU A 203 -12.93 -4.70 8.27
CA LEU A 203 -13.94 -5.72 8.58
C LEU A 203 -15.28 -5.33 7.94
N LYS A 204 -15.72 -6.11 6.95
CA LYS A 204 -17.03 -5.94 6.32
C LYS A 204 -18.16 -6.47 7.21
N THR A 205 -19.39 -6.07 6.88
CA THR A 205 -20.61 -6.51 7.59
C THR A 205 -20.90 -8.01 7.45
N ASP A 206 -20.41 -8.63 6.37
CA ASP A 206 -20.52 -10.08 6.12
C ASP A 206 -19.42 -10.90 6.84
N GLY A 207 -18.57 -10.24 7.64
CA GLY A 207 -17.45 -10.86 8.34
C GLY A 207 -16.18 -11.03 7.50
N SER A 208 -16.22 -10.75 6.19
CA SER A 208 -15.03 -10.83 5.35
C SER A 208 -14.06 -9.65 5.60
N LEU A 209 -12.78 -9.89 5.34
CA LEU A 209 -11.70 -8.94 5.57
C LEU A 209 -11.15 -8.40 4.25
N ILE A 210 -10.72 -7.15 4.26
CA ILE A 210 -9.88 -6.55 3.23
C ILE A 210 -8.63 -6.02 3.91
N ASP A 211 -7.47 -6.57 3.55
CA ASP A 211 -6.15 -6.14 4.00
C ASP A 211 -5.51 -5.21 2.97
N ILE A 212 -4.95 -4.11 3.46
CA ILE A 212 -4.31 -3.09 2.64
C ILE A 212 -2.92 -2.81 3.20
N ASP A 213 -1.89 -3.20 2.47
CA ASP A 213 -0.50 -3.01 2.87
C ASP A 213 0.01 -1.66 2.35
N LEU A 214 0.12 -0.69 3.27
CA LEU A 214 0.67 0.62 3.00
C LEU A 214 2.18 0.60 3.21
N VAL A 215 2.93 0.62 2.11
CA VAL A 215 4.40 0.63 2.12
C VAL A 215 4.89 2.07 1.95
N PRO A 216 5.57 2.68 2.93
CA PRO A 216 6.16 4.01 2.76
C PRO A 216 7.33 3.93 1.78
N THR A 217 7.28 4.74 0.72
CA THR A 217 8.29 4.74 -0.34
C THR A 217 8.85 6.13 -0.54
N PHE A 218 10.17 6.26 -0.45
CA PHE A 218 10.85 7.49 -0.84
C PHE A 218 11.20 7.43 -2.33
N SER A 219 10.65 8.36 -3.12
CA SER A 219 10.93 8.44 -4.56
C SER A 219 11.97 9.51 -4.86
N PHE A 220 13.01 9.12 -5.60
CA PHE A 220 14.04 9.98 -6.15
C PHE A 220 14.51 9.41 -7.50
N GLN A 221 15.22 10.23 -8.27
CA GLN A 221 15.89 9.81 -9.50
C GLN A 221 17.39 9.78 -9.22
N LEU A 222 18.05 8.73 -9.69
CA LEU A 222 19.50 8.70 -9.76
C LEU A 222 19.96 9.50 -10.98
N PRO A 223 21.17 10.09 -10.95
CA PRO A 223 21.80 10.73 -12.10
C PRO A 223 21.89 9.81 -13.32
#